data_AF-A0AA35YJH4-F1
#
_entry.id   AF-A0AA35YJH4-F1
#
_cell.length_a   1.000
_cell.length_b   1.000
_cell.length_c   1.000
_cell.angle_alpha   90.00
_cell.angle_beta   90.00
_cell.angle_gamma   90.00
#
_symmetry.space_group_name_H-M   'P 1'
#
loop_
_entity.id
_entity.type
_entity.pdbx_description
1 polymer ?
#
loop_
_entity_poly.entity_id
_entity_poly.type
_entity_poly.pdbx_seq_one_letter_code
_entity_poly.pdbx_strand_id
1 'polypeptide(L)'
;MGSRALLVLAPAFLSESILLNHISRSGFHQLLTQNEKRVRVGGRNYSIHSNLERPNVTRLAETARISLTPQEAEEFAPKIQQVVDWFGQLQDVDLQSIEPAIRADTEAGSFREDSPETFENRDAIIAAVPSYEAPYIKVPKVLNKD
;
A
#
# COMPACT_ATOMS: atom_id res chain seq x y z
N MET A 1 -63.08 -22.20 17.10
CA MET A 1 -63.05 -20.74 17.10
C MET A 1 -61.99 -20.31 16.09
N GLY A 2 -62.27 -20.24 14.78
CA GLY A 2 -62.85 -19.08 14.07
C GLY A 2 -61.79 -17.95 13.99
N SER A 3 -61.32 -17.41 12.86
CA SER A 3 -61.77 -17.39 11.46
C SER A 3 -60.59 -16.98 10.56
N ARG A 4 -60.66 -17.31 9.27
CA ARG A 4 -59.72 -16.96 8.19
C ARG A 4 -59.93 -15.50 7.71
N ALA A 5 -58.86 -14.86 7.21
CA ALA A 5 -58.96 -13.89 6.12
C ALA A 5 -57.67 -13.95 5.27
N LEU A 6 -57.88 -14.01 3.95
CA LEU A 6 -56.87 -14.03 2.88
C LEU A 6 -56.87 -12.65 2.20
N LEU A 7 -55.76 -12.37 1.51
CA LEU A 7 -55.64 -11.58 0.26
C LEU A 7 -55.60 -10.04 0.34
N VAL A 8 -54.58 -9.47 -0.33
CA VAL A 8 -54.65 -8.65 -1.57
C VAL A 8 -53.92 -7.30 -1.57
N LEU A 9 -53.13 -7.14 -2.65
CA LEU A 9 -52.70 -5.94 -3.41
C LEU A 9 -51.99 -4.75 -2.74
N ALA A 10 -50.79 -4.45 -3.24
CA ALA A 10 -50.37 -3.07 -3.51
C ALA A 10 -51.34 -2.41 -4.52
N PRO A 11 -51.56 -1.08 -4.47
CA PRO A 11 -50.82 -0.22 -5.41
C PRO A 11 -50.63 1.24 -4.96
N ALA A 12 -50.03 2.02 -5.87
CA ALA A 12 -50.20 3.46 -6.10
C ALA A 12 -49.28 4.41 -5.30
N PHE A 13 -48.31 5.07 -5.95
CA PHE A 13 -48.36 6.15 -6.96
C PHE A 13 -48.40 7.55 -6.33
N LEU A 14 -47.47 8.40 -6.82
CA LEU A 14 -47.54 9.88 -6.94
C LEU A 14 -47.44 10.67 -5.62
N SER A 15 -46.94 11.89 -5.54
CA SER A 15 -46.22 12.85 -6.40
C SER A 15 -46.18 14.13 -5.55
N GLU A 16 -45.11 14.92 -5.58
CA GLU A 16 -45.16 16.39 -5.68
C GLU A 16 -43.74 16.98 -5.62
N SER A 17 -43.26 17.44 -6.78
CA SER A 17 -42.55 18.72 -6.91
C SER A 17 -43.45 19.83 -6.30
N ILE A 18 -43.01 20.93 -5.71
CA ILE A 18 -42.15 22.03 -6.16
C ILE A 18 -41.90 22.90 -4.88
N LEU A 19 -40.79 23.60 -4.60
CA LEU A 19 -40.44 24.89 -5.17
C LEU A 19 -39.04 25.36 -4.78
N LEU A 20 -38.37 25.86 -5.81
CA LEU A 20 -37.23 26.75 -5.79
C LEU A 20 -37.59 28.03 -5.01
N ASN A 21 -36.75 28.47 -4.08
CA ASN A 21 -36.71 29.87 -3.70
C ASN A 21 -35.29 30.43 -3.77
N HIS A 22 -35.26 31.55 -4.45
CA HIS A 22 -34.12 32.32 -4.92
C HIS A 22 -33.44 33.07 -3.78
N ILE A 23 -32.11 32.97 -3.70
CA ILE A 23 -31.26 34.08 -3.23
C ILE A 23 -30.14 34.24 -4.26
N SER A 24 -30.35 35.18 -5.17
CA SER A 24 -29.32 35.76 -6.04
C SER A 24 -28.71 36.95 -5.33
N ARG A 25 -27.38 36.97 -5.15
CA ARG A 25 -26.47 37.88 -5.88
C ARG A 25 -25.08 37.92 -5.24
N SER A 26 -24.13 37.80 -6.16
CA SER A 26 -22.80 38.43 -6.18
C SER A 26 -21.77 38.03 -5.13
N GLY A 27 -20.74 37.33 -5.62
CA GLY A 27 -19.42 37.92 -5.49
C GLY A 27 -18.36 37.07 -4.81
N PHE A 28 -18.30 35.75 -5.03
CA PHE A 28 -17.09 35.00 -4.68
C PHE A 28 -16.69 34.03 -5.80
N HIS A 29 -15.84 34.56 -6.68
CA HIS A 29 -14.79 33.88 -7.41
C HIS A 29 -15.15 32.66 -8.24
N GLN A 30 -15.52 32.97 -9.48
CA GLN A 30 -15.15 32.19 -10.65
C GLN A 30 -13.62 32.19 -10.81
N LEU A 31 -12.91 31.25 -10.17
CA LEU A 31 -11.53 30.88 -10.47
C LEU A 31 -11.28 29.41 -10.07
N LEU A 32 -11.82 28.48 -10.85
CA LEU A 32 -11.33 27.09 -10.92
C LEU A 32 -11.10 26.70 -12.39
N THR A 33 -10.46 27.61 -13.13
CA THR A 33 -9.72 27.21 -14.33
C THR A 33 -8.41 26.58 -13.89
N GLN A 34 -8.29 25.29 -14.15
CA GLN A 34 -7.02 24.56 -14.33
C GLN A 34 -5.97 24.80 -13.24
N ASN A 35 -6.21 24.23 -12.05
CA ASN A 35 -5.07 23.88 -11.19
C ASN A 35 -4.67 22.45 -11.52
N GLU A 36 -4.01 22.27 -12.67
CA GLU A 36 -3.12 21.14 -12.85
C GLU A 36 -2.08 21.24 -11.75
N LYS A 37 -2.38 20.59 -10.61
CA LYS A 37 -1.41 20.35 -9.54
C LYS A 37 -0.34 19.48 -10.16
N ARG A 38 0.63 20.11 -10.82
CA ARG A 38 1.93 19.55 -11.13
C ARG A 38 2.52 19.18 -9.78
N VAL A 39 2.31 17.92 -9.40
CA VAL A 39 3.09 17.28 -8.34
C VAL A 39 4.54 17.46 -8.78
N ARG A 40 5.26 18.34 -8.10
CA ARG A 40 6.70 18.49 -8.29
C ARG A 40 7.31 17.19 -7.77
N VAL A 41 7.50 16.22 -8.67
CA VAL A 41 8.35 15.09 -8.38
C VAL A 41 9.75 15.67 -8.25
N GLY A 42 10.18 15.93 -7.02
CA GLY A 42 11.53 16.42 -6.74
C GLY A 42 12.53 15.45 -7.36
N GLY A 43 13.44 15.98 -8.18
CA GLY A 43 14.53 15.21 -8.75
C GLY A 43 15.34 14.58 -7.62
N ARG A 44 15.18 13.29 -7.42
CA ARG A 44 15.98 12.51 -6.48
C ARG A 44 17.26 12.16 -7.21
N ASN A 45 18.37 12.71 -6.74
CA ASN A 45 19.70 12.34 -7.26
C ASN A 45 20.03 10.95 -6.75
N TYR A 46 20.13 9.98 -7.66
CA TYR A 46 20.59 8.63 -7.35
C TYR A 46 22.10 8.56 -7.56
N SER A 47 22.86 8.30 -6.49
CA SER A 47 24.29 8.06 -6.60
C SER A 47 24.55 6.61 -7.01
N ILE A 48 25.15 6.41 -8.19
CA ILE A 48 25.63 5.10 -8.65
C ILE A 48 26.90 4.76 -7.85
N HIS A 49 26.82 3.80 -6.95
CA HIS A 49 28.01 3.20 -6.31
C HIS A 49 28.15 1.76 -6.80
N SER A 50 29.02 1.56 -7.79
CA SER A 50 29.27 0.27 -8.44
C SER A 50 30.50 -0.42 -7.84
N ASN A 51 30.40 -0.88 -6.59
CA ASN A 51 31.39 -1.82 -6.06
C ASN A 51 30.68 -3.12 -5.67
N LEU A 52 30.78 -4.13 -6.54
CA LEU A 52 30.27 -5.47 -6.29
C LEU A 52 31.29 -6.28 -5.48
N GLU A 53 31.44 -5.96 -4.20
CA GLU A 53 32.13 -6.85 -3.27
C GLU A 53 31.34 -8.16 -3.15
N ARG A 54 32.03 -9.29 -2.92
CA ARG A 54 31.33 -10.57 -2.70
C ARG A 54 30.30 -10.41 -1.58
N PRO A 55 29.04 -10.84 -1.81
CA PRO A 55 27.99 -10.67 -0.83
C PRO A 55 28.25 -11.53 0.40
N ASN A 56 28.23 -10.91 1.58
CA ASN A 56 28.27 -11.63 2.84
C ASN A 56 26.88 -12.24 3.13
N VAL A 57 26.73 -13.54 2.87
CA VAL A 57 25.46 -14.26 2.99
C VAL A 57 24.90 -14.21 4.42
N THR A 58 25.76 -14.35 5.43
CA THR A 58 25.34 -14.29 6.84
C THR A 58 24.72 -12.94 7.17
N ARG A 59 25.37 -11.83 6.77
CA ARG A 59 24.86 -10.48 6.98
C ARG A 59 23.55 -10.23 6.22
N LEU A 60 23.43 -10.76 5.00
CA LEU A 60 22.20 -10.67 4.22
C LEU A 60 21.05 -11.42 4.91
N ALA A 61 21.30 -12.61 5.42
CA ALA A 61 20.32 -13.40 6.16
C ALA A 61 19.86 -12.71 7.44
N GLU A 62 20.78 -12.11 8.21
CA GLU A 62 20.45 -11.29 9.39
C GLU A 62 19.54 -10.11 9.04
N THR A 63 19.81 -9.45 7.92
CA THR A 63 19.01 -8.31 7.41
C THR A 63 17.61 -8.76 7.01
N ALA A 64 17.52 -9.91 6.33
CA ALA A 64 16.25 -10.50 5.91
C ALA A 64 15.49 -11.26 7.02
N ARG A 65 16.06 -11.35 8.24
CA ARG A 65 15.52 -12.15 9.35
C ARG A 65 15.35 -13.64 9.00
N ILE A 66 16.29 -14.18 8.22
CA ILE A 66 16.37 -15.59 7.86
C ILE A 66 17.46 -16.26 8.71
N SER A 67 17.11 -17.33 9.42
CA SER A 67 18.06 -18.16 10.14
C SER A 67 18.77 -19.09 9.16
N LEU A 68 20.10 -19.07 9.14
CA LEU A 68 20.93 -19.97 8.33
C LEU A 68 21.97 -20.65 9.20
N THR A 69 22.23 -21.92 8.93
CA THR A 69 23.39 -22.64 9.46
C THR A 69 24.66 -22.24 8.70
N PRO A 70 25.87 -22.42 9.28
CA PRO A 70 27.12 -22.16 8.57
C PRO A 70 27.25 -22.98 7.28
N GLN A 71 26.78 -24.23 7.27
CA GLN A 71 26.83 -25.09 6.09
C GLN A 71 25.94 -24.56 4.96
N GLU A 72 24.71 -24.15 5.28
CA GLU A 72 23.79 -23.54 4.30
C GLU A 72 24.35 -22.22 3.75
N ALA A 73 25.02 -21.42 4.59
CA ALA A 73 25.64 -20.18 4.15
C ALA A 73 26.75 -20.44 3.11
N GLU A 74 27.59 -21.47 3.32
CA GLU A 74 28.61 -21.90 2.36
C GLU A 74 27.99 -22.44 1.06
N GLU A 75 26.90 -23.18 1.16
CA GLU A 75 26.19 -23.72 0.00
C GLU A 75 25.52 -22.63 -0.85
N PHE A 76 24.94 -21.60 -0.22
CA PHE A 76 24.22 -20.53 -0.90
C PHE A 76 25.13 -19.42 -1.42
N ALA A 77 26.30 -19.21 -0.83
CA ALA A 77 27.26 -18.19 -1.28
C ALA A 77 27.56 -18.22 -2.79
N PRO A 78 27.95 -19.34 -3.41
CA PRO A 78 28.21 -19.37 -4.86
C PRO A 78 26.95 -19.14 -5.69
N LYS A 79 25.78 -19.60 -5.23
CA LYS A 79 24.50 -19.44 -5.95
C LYS A 79 24.09 -17.97 -5.99
N ILE A 80 24.21 -17.26 -4.87
CA ILE A 80 23.92 -15.82 -4.78
C ILE A 80 24.93 -15.03 -5.62
N GLN A 81 26.22 -15.40 -5.57
CA GLN A 81 27.24 -14.76 -6.39
C GLN A 81 26.91 -14.87 -7.89
N GLN A 82 26.50 -16.05 -8.36
CA GLN A 82 26.11 -16.25 -9.76
C GLN A 82 24.97 -15.33 -10.20
N VAL A 83 23.97 -15.11 -9.34
CA VAL A 83 22.85 -14.19 -9.63
C VAL A 83 23.36 -12.75 -9.68
N VAL A 84 24.20 -12.34 -8.73
CA VAL A 84 24.79 -10.99 -8.70
C VAL A 84 25.65 -10.74 -9.95
N ASP A 85 26.47 -11.72 -10.34
CA ASP A 85 27.31 -11.63 -11.54
C ASP A 85 26.46 -11.51 -12.81
N TRP A 86 25.34 -12.24 -12.88
CA TRP A 86 24.39 -12.13 -13.99
C TRP A 86 23.77 -10.73 -14.09
N PHE A 87 23.31 -10.16 -12.97
CA PHE A 87 22.86 -8.76 -12.94
C PHE A 87 23.99 -7.75 -13.18
N GLY A 88 25.24 -8.13 -12.92
CA GLY A 88 26.42 -7.33 -13.18
C GLY A 88 26.53 -6.86 -14.62
N GLN A 89 25.99 -7.63 -15.58
CA GLN A 89 25.93 -7.28 -17.00
C GLN A 89 25.21 -5.95 -17.27
N LEU A 90 24.31 -5.52 -16.39
CA LEU A 90 23.60 -4.25 -16.53
C LEU A 90 24.49 -3.02 -16.29
N GLN A 91 25.67 -3.19 -15.70
CA GLN A 91 26.61 -2.08 -15.47
C GLN A 91 27.28 -1.59 -16.77
N ASP A 92 27.29 -2.41 -17.82
CA ASP A 92 27.86 -2.04 -19.13
C ASP A 92 26.93 -1.10 -19.93
N VAL A 93 25.70 -0.88 -19.45
CA VAL A 93 24.69 -0.05 -20.12
C VAL A 93 24.78 1.40 -19.61
N ASP A 94 24.91 2.36 -20.54
CA ASP A 94 24.86 3.79 -20.20
C ASP A 94 23.42 4.25 -19.90
N LEU A 95 23.23 4.72 -18.67
CA LEU A 95 21.94 5.19 -18.15
C LEU A 95 22.00 6.65 -17.67
N GLN A 96 23.08 7.41 -17.95
CA GLN A 96 23.28 8.76 -17.38
C GLN A 96 22.15 9.75 -17.72
N SER A 97 21.48 9.56 -18.86
CA SER A 97 20.42 10.44 -19.34
C SER A 97 19.01 9.84 -19.21
N ILE A 98 18.86 8.69 -18.54
CA ILE A 98 17.58 7.98 -18.44
C ILE A 98 17.03 8.12 -17.03
N GLU A 99 15.81 8.65 -16.92
CA GLU A 99 15.09 8.73 -15.65
C GLU A 99 14.65 7.33 -15.18
N PRO A 100 14.79 6.98 -13.88
CA PRO A 100 14.34 5.69 -13.36
C PRO A 100 12.84 5.47 -13.51
N ALA A 101 12.46 4.27 -13.97
CA ALA A 101 11.06 3.85 -14.03
C ALA A 101 10.53 3.49 -12.63
N ILE A 102 9.62 4.30 -12.08
CA ILE A 102 9.10 4.14 -10.70
C ILE A 102 7.82 3.28 -10.67
N ARG A 103 6.94 3.45 -11.66
CA ARG A 103 5.66 2.75 -11.80
C ARG A 103 5.39 2.46 -13.27
N ALA A 104 4.68 1.37 -13.55
CA ALA A 104 4.24 1.04 -14.90
C ALA A 104 3.06 1.92 -15.36
N ASP A 105 2.24 2.39 -14.42
CA ASP A 105 1.11 3.28 -14.64
C ASP A 105 1.46 4.73 -14.31
N THR A 106 0.86 5.65 -15.06
CA THR A 106 1.14 7.10 -14.98
C THR A 106 0.13 7.85 -14.10
N GLU A 107 -0.79 7.14 -13.44
CA GLU A 107 -1.82 7.78 -12.63
C GLU A 107 -1.23 8.31 -11.33
N ALA A 108 -1.10 9.64 -11.28
CA ALA A 108 -0.74 10.34 -10.06
C ALA A 108 -1.99 10.63 -9.21
N GLY A 109 -1.83 10.64 -7.89
CA GLY A 109 -2.80 11.30 -7.00
C GLY A 109 -4.03 10.49 -6.63
N SER A 110 -3.91 9.17 -6.45
CA SER A 110 -4.91 8.41 -5.70
C SER A 110 -4.80 8.78 -4.21
N PHE A 111 -5.70 9.64 -3.74
CA PHE A 111 -5.85 9.94 -2.32
C PHE A 111 -7.07 9.19 -1.79
N ARG A 112 -6.91 8.60 -0.61
CA ARG A 112 -8.04 8.09 0.18
C ARG A 112 -8.76 9.27 0.82
N GLU A 113 -10.09 9.27 0.80
CA GLU A 113 -10.91 10.24 1.53
C GLU A 113 -10.64 10.16 3.04
N ASP A 114 -10.67 11.30 3.73
CA ASP A 114 -10.48 11.37 5.17
C ASP A 114 -11.80 11.14 5.93
N SER A 115 -12.40 9.97 5.71
CA SER A 115 -13.60 9.51 6.41
C SER A 115 -13.27 8.33 7.34
N PRO A 116 -13.82 8.29 8.56
CA PRO A 116 -13.67 7.12 9.44
C PRO A 116 -14.49 5.95 8.91
N GLU A 117 -13.90 4.76 8.91
CA GLU A 117 -14.55 3.51 8.55
C GLU A 117 -14.48 2.54 9.74
N THR A 118 -15.60 1.85 10.03
CA THR A 118 -15.64 0.82 11.07
C THR A 118 -15.22 -0.52 10.48
N PHE A 119 -14.27 -1.19 11.12
CA PHE A 119 -13.87 -2.55 10.76
C PHE A 119 -14.66 -3.56 11.60
N GLU A 120 -15.67 -4.17 10.98
CA GLU A 120 -16.59 -5.09 11.68
C GLU A 120 -15.93 -6.42 12.08
N ASN A 121 -14.91 -6.87 11.34
CA ASN A 121 -14.37 -8.22 11.50
C ASN A 121 -13.20 -8.33 12.49
N ARG A 122 -13.36 -7.74 13.68
CA ARG A 122 -12.33 -7.77 14.73
C ARG A 122 -12.02 -9.21 15.18
N ASP A 123 -13.05 -10.04 15.30
CA ASP A 123 -12.91 -11.40 15.83
C ASP A 123 -12.10 -12.30 14.88
N ALA A 124 -12.27 -12.20 13.56
CA ALA A 124 -11.44 -12.96 12.62
C ALA A 124 -9.98 -12.48 12.60
N ILE A 125 -9.73 -11.19 12.80
CA ILE A 125 -8.36 -10.65 12.92
C ILE A 125 -7.67 -11.28 14.14
N ILE A 126 -8.35 -11.31 15.29
CA ILE A 126 -7.81 -11.91 16.53
C ILE A 126 -7.59 -13.41 16.36
N ALA A 127 -8.51 -14.11 15.69
CA ALA A 127 -8.37 -15.54 15.43
C ALA A 127 -7.14 -15.88 14.56
N ALA A 128 -6.66 -14.94 13.74
CA ALA A 128 -5.44 -15.11 12.94
C ALA A 128 -4.14 -14.88 13.74
N VAL A 129 -4.22 -14.35 14.97
CA VAL A 129 -3.04 -14.05 15.79
C VAL A 129 -2.56 -15.32 16.52
N PRO A 130 -1.29 -15.73 16.35
CA PRO A 130 -0.78 -16.96 16.99
C PRO A 130 -0.78 -16.93 18.53
N SER A 131 -0.57 -15.76 19.14
CA SER A 131 -0.55 -15.61 20.60
C SER A 131 -1.22 -14.29 20.99
N TYR A 132 -2.33 -14.41 21.71
CA TYR A 132 -3.17 -13.28 22.10
C TYR A 132 -3.55 -13.40 23.57
N GLU A 133 -3.46 -12.29 24.30
CA GLU A 133 -3.85 -12.15 25.70
C GLU A 133 -4.63 -10.85 25.82
N ALA A 134 -5.96 -10.93 25.86
CA ALA A 134 -6.82 -9.77 25.69
C ALA A 134 -6.45 -8.62 26.67
N PRO A 135 -6.29 -7.37 26.19
CA PRO A 135 -6.52 -6.87 24.83
C PRO A 135 -5.28 -6.85 23.89
N TYR A 136 -4.19 -7.55 24.22
CA TYR A 136 -2.88 -7.44 23.58
C TYR A 136 -2.47 -8.65 22.73
N ILE A 137 -1.65 -8.39 21.71
CA ILE A 137 -0.90 -9.44 21.00
C ILE A 137 0.36 -9.73 21.82
N LYS A 138 0.58 -11.01 22.13
CA LYS A 138 1.73 -11.44 22.92
C LYS A 138 2.92 -11.72 22.01
N VAL A 139 4.03 -11.05 22.29
CA VAL A 139 5.32 -11.23 21.58
C VAL A 139 6.44 -11.54 22.57
N PRO A 140 7.53 -12.19 22.13
CA PRO A 140 8.72 -12.33 22.96
C PRO A 140 9.24 -10.97 23.43
N LYS A 141 9.74 -10.92 24.66
CA LYS A 141 10.31 -9.70 25.23
C LYS A 141 11.49 -9.24 24.38
N VAL A 142 11.50 -7.97 23.97
CA VAL A 142 12.65 -7.36 23.30
C VAL A 142 13.79 -7.24 24.32
N LEU A 143 14.90 -7.90 24.02
CA LEU A 143 16.16 -7.77 24.76
C LEU A 143 17.10 -6.92 23.91
N ASN A 144 17.86 -6.02 24.54
CA ASN A 144 18.92 -5.32 23.84
C ASN A 144 20.05 -6.31 23.53
N LYS A 145 20.58 -6.25 22.32
CA LYS A 145 21.78 -7.01 21.92
C LYS A 145 22.97 -6.15 22.30
N ASP A 146 23.73 -6.57 23.31
CA ASP A 146 25.05 -6.01 23.61
C ASP A 146 26.04 -6.33 22.47
#